data_AF-A0A0F3GRF4-F1
#
_entry.id   AF-A0A0F3GRF4-F1
#
_cell.length_a   1.000
_cell.length_b   1.000
_cell.length_c   1.000
_cell.angle_alpha   90.00
_cell.angle_beta   90.00
_cell.angle_gamma   90.00
#
_symmetry.space_group_name_H-M   'P 1'
#
loop_
_entity.id
_entity.type
_entity.pdbx_description
1 polymer ?
#
loop_
_entity_poly.entity_id
_entity_poly.type
_entity_poly.pdbx_seq_one_letter_code
_entity_poly.pdbx_strand_id
1 'polypeptide(L)'
;MPFDKKRTASGRLIDFNTVYNDLISEAIKEAGMEPLRADEELTGGTIHKPMYERLIFCEYAVADLTTANANVFYELGVRHAVRCCSTILIFAEGSGRLPFDVAPLRAIPYRLNDRGVIEDIITTKSKLVRCLVESKKASTDSPIYQLVDNYPNVDHEKMDFLSKCVHYSSDIENRLSAATKDGVDALRSIEDEIFSIKNVDSGIMIALFLSYREIKAWDEMISLVKKMSPQLAATAMVQEQYAFALNRIGKREEAKYVLIDLIGNRGPTSETYGLLGRVYKDQWEDALTMGEAKKAEGYLKKAIKAYRDGFETDWRDFYPGINAITLMEIQEHPDEYRKELIPIVTYTVQRLLATSKPDYWTYATFIELQVLAGKKVQAFEALSDALTVKSESFELMTTLRNLRLISNARKQRGEDISWYREIEEALFTSAKNKRIYGD
;
A
#
# COMPACT_ATOMS: atom_id res chain seq x y z
N MET A 1 15.63 6.22 -7.13
CA MET A 1 15.43 7.67 -7.43
C MET A 1 13.98 8.06 -7.10
N PRO A 2 13.65 9.33 -6.81
CA PRO A 2 12.26 9.76 -6.76
C PRO A 2 11.58 9.55 -8.13
N PHE A 3 10.26 9.36 -8.13
CA PHE A 3 9.45 9.21 -9.34
C PHE A 3 8.36 10.29 -9.38
N ASP A 4 7.73 10.47 -10.54
CA ASP A 4 6.72 11.50 -10.80
C ASP A 4 7.21 12.93 -10.52
N LYS A 5 6.27 13.87 -10.47
CA LYS A 5 6.54 15.28 -10.16
C LYS A 5 6.64 15.46 -8.65
N LYS A 6 7.78 15.93 -8.16
CA LYS A 6 7.99 16.26 -6.74
C LYS A 6 8.41 17.71 -6.58
N ARG A 7 8.01 18.33 -5.46
CA ARG A 7 8.46 19.67 -5.08
C ARG A 7 9.70 19.55 -4.20
N THR A 8 10.71 20.36 -4.51
CA THR A 8 11.89 20.56 -3.67
C THR A 8 11.57 21.41 -2.44
N ALA A 9 12.49 21.46 -1.48
CA ALA A 9 12.39 22.35 -0.32
C ALA A 9 12.31 23.85 -0.71
N SER A 10 12.83 24.23 -1.88
CA SER A 10 12.73 25.59 -2.43
C SER A 10 11.42 25.84 -3.21
N GLY A 11 10.48 24.88 -3.23
CA GLY A 11 9.18 24.99 -3.90
C GLY A 11 9.19 24.68 -5.40
N ARG A 12 10.38 24.49 -6.00
CA ARG A 12 10.56 24.14 -7.42
C ARG A 12 10.01 22.74 -7.70
N LEU A 13 9.21 22.61 -8.75
CA LEU A 13 8.66 21.36 -9.23
C LEU A 13 9.66 20.68 -10.17
N ILE A 14 9.98 19.42 -9.93
CA ILE A 14 10.88 18.61 -10.77
C ILE A 14 10.08 17.40 -11.28
N ASP A 15 10.17 17.11 -12.58
CA ASP A 15 9.65 15.89 -13.18
C ASP A 15 10.74 14.82 -13.24
N PHE A 16 10.70 13.87 -12.31
CA PHE A 16 11.70 12.81 -12.24
C PHE A 16 11.58 11.78 -13.36
N ASN A 17 10.44 11.71 -14.05
CA ASN A 17 10.30 10.85 -15.23
C ASN A 17 11.13 11.42 -16.38
N THR A 18 11.15 12.74 -16.56
CA THR A 18 12.02 13.42 -17.53
C THR A 18 13.50 13.26 -17.18
N VAL A 19 13.87 13.41 -15.90
CA VAL A 19 15.26 13.18 -15.46
C VAL A 19 15.70 11.74 -15.76
N TYR A 20 14.84 10.76 -15.49
CA TYR A 20 15.13 9.37 -15.83
C TYR A 20 15.28 9.17 -17.34
N ASN A 21 14.26 9.54 -18.12
CA ASN A 21 14.20 9.24 -19.55
C ASN A 21 15.31 9.93 -20.32
N ASP A 22 15.54 11.22 -20.06
CA ASP A 22 16.39 12.04 -20.94
C ASP A 22 17.86 12.02 -20.49
N LEU A 23 18.13 11.82 -19.20
CA LEU A 23 19.49 11.83 -18.64
C LEU A 23 19.96 10.43 -18.24
N ILE A 24 19.28 9.78 -17.30
CA ILE A 24 19.78 8.54 -16.67
C ILE A 24 19.73 7.37 -17.65
N SER A 25 18.56 7.11 -18.24
CA SER A 25 18.33 6.00 -19.17
C SER A 25 19.24 6.11 -20.39
N GLU A 26 19.32 7.29 -21.00
CA GLU A 26 20.21 7.52 -22.15
C GLU A 26 21.70 7.40 -21.79
N ALA A 27 22.13 7.86 -20.61
CA ALA A 27 23.51 7.64 -20.16
C ALA A 27 23.84 6.16 -19.98
N ILE A 28 22.91 5.39 -19.40
CA ILE A 28 23.09 3.94 -19.18
C ILE A 28 23.19 3.22 -20.53
N LYS A 29 22.30 3.51 -21.48
CA LYS A 29 22.34 2.94 -22.84
C LYS A 29 23.63 3.30 -23.57
N GLU A 30 24.08 4.56 -23.48
CA GLU A 30 25.32 5.04 -24.11
C GLU A 30 26.57 4.39 -23.49
N ALA A 31 26.51 4.00 -22.21
CA ALA A 31 27.55 3.20 -21.54
C ALA A 31 27.51 1.69 -21.91
N GLY A 32 26.60 1.28 -22.79
CA GLY A 32 26.41 -0.11 -23.23
C GLY A 32 25.78 -1.01 -22.16
N MET A 33 24.91 -0.45 -21.32
CA MET A 33 24.20 -1.16 -20.25
C MET A 33 22.69 -1.09 -20.48
N GLU A 34 21.93 -1.97 -19.82
CA GLU A 34 20.47 -1.96 -19.85
C GLU A 34 19.89 -1.15 -18.67
N PRO A 35 19.09 -0.09 -18.91
CA PRO A 35 18.48 0.67 -17.85
C PRO A 35 17.27 -0.06 -17.26
N LEU A 36 17.19 -0.06 -15.93
CA LEU A 36 16.07 -0.62 -15.18
C LEU A 36 15.71 0.33 -14.04
N ARG A 37 14.47 0.83 -14.01
CA ARG A 37 13.95 1.62 -12.89
C ARG A 37 13.16 0.76 -11.92
N ALA A 38 13.28 1.04 -10.63
CA ALA A 38 12.67 0.22 -9.57
C ALA A 38 11.12 0.22 -9.58
N ASP A 39 10.49 1.24 -10.16
CA ASP A 39 9.03 1.43 -10.25
C ASP A 39 8.41 0.93 -11.58
N GLU A 40 9.20 0.49 -12.56
CA GLU A 40 8.71 0.06 -13.89
C GLU A 40 8.10 -1.36 -13.90
N GLU A 41 8.17 -2.11 -12.81
CA GLU A 41 7.45 -3.37 -12.64
C GLU A 41 6.40 -3.28 -11.52
N LEU A 42 5.13 -3.19 -11.92
CA LEU A 42 3.94 -3.35 -11.08
C LEU A 42 3.58 -4.85 -10.96
N THR A 43 4.52 -5.69 -10.53
CA THR A 43 4.19 -7.08 -10.16
C THR A 43 3.75 -7.08 -8.68
N GLY A 44 2.49 -7.44 -8.46
CA GLY A 44 1.77 -7.37 -7.17
C GLY A 44 2.23 -8.37 -6.10
N GLY A 45 3.54 -8.50 -5.89
CA GLY A 45 4.14 -9.21 -4.77
C GLY A 45 4.48 -8.28 -3.60
N THR A 46 5.17 -8.81 -2.59
CA THR A 46 5.75 -8.01 -1.50
C THR A 46 6.62 -6.91 -2.11
N ILE A 47 6.13 -5.66 -2.12
CA ILE A 47 6.59 -4.50 -2.92
C ILE A 47 8.13 -4.30 -2.94
N HIS A 48 8.85 -4.85 -1.97
CA HIS A 48 10.27 -4.62 -1.76
C HIS A 48 11.20 -5.76 -2.17
N LYS A 49 10.75 -7.01 -2.38
CA LYS A 49 11.66 -8.14 -2.65
C LYS A 49 12.39 -7.99 -4.00
N PRO A 50 11.72 -7.74 -5.14
CA PRO A 50 12.40 -7.52 -6.42
C PRO A 50 13.35 -6.31 -6.38
N MET A 51 12.99 -5.27 -5.63
CA MET A 51 13.81 -4.07 -5.44
C MET A 51 15.12 -4.39 -4.69
N TYR A 52 15.06 -5.10 -3.56
CA TYR A 52 16.28 -5.49 -2.83
C TYR A 52 17.15 -6.46 -3.62
N GLU A 53 16.53 -7.41 -4.31
CA GLU A 53 17.23 -8.30 -5.23
C GLU A 53 18.01 -7.48 -6.26
N ARG A 54 17.39 -6.52 -6.95
CA ARG A 54 18.10 -5.64 -7.91
C ARG A 54 19.24 -4.87 -7.27
N LEU A 55 19.05 -4.30 -6.07
CA LEU A 55 20.14 -3.62 -5.35
C LEU A 55 21.31 -4.55 -5.03
N ILE A 56 21.04 -5.84 -4.82
CA ILE A 56 22.06 -6.87 -4.60
C ILE A 56 22.69 -7.31 -5.93
N PHE A 57 21.91 -7.60 -6.99
CA PHE A 57 22.40 -8.24 -8.21
C PHE A 57 22.91 -7.30 -9.28
N CYS A 58 22.33 -6.11 -9.43
CA CYS A 58 22.73 -5.21 -10.50
C CYS A 58 24.21 -4.88 -10.36
N GLU A 59 24.96 -5.06 -11.44
CA GLU A 59 26.38 -4.75 -11.42
C GLU A 59 26.63 -3.26 -11.16
N TYR A 60 25.69 -2.38 -11.52
CA TYR A 60 25.79 -0.94 -11.37
C TYR A 60 24.49 -0.37 -10.78
N ALA A 61 24.58 0.70 -10.00
CA ALA A 61 23.43 1.42 -9.49
C ALA A 61 23.64 2.93 -9.65
N VAL A 62 22.59 3.65 -10.06
CA VAL A 62 22.55 5.12 -10.08
C VAL A 62 21.51 5.59 -9.07
N ALA A 63 21.94 6.32 -8.04
CA ALA A 63 21.06 6.84 -7.00
C ALA A 63 20.93 8.36 -7.11
N ASP A 64 19.70 8.83 -7.40
CA ASP A 64 19.36 10.25 -7.39
C ASP A 64 18.92 10.69 -5.99
N LEU A 65 19.78 11.48 -5.33
CA LEU A 65 19.61 11.94 -3.96
C LEU A 65 18.84 13.27 -3.87
N THR A 66 18.31 13.77 -4.99
CA THR A 66 17.51 14.99 -5.04
C THR A 66 16.32 14.89 -4.09
N THR A 67 15.98 16.01 -3.43
CA THR A 67 14.90 16.13 -2.41
C THR A 67 15.12 15.40 -1.09
N ALA A 68 16.26 14.74 -0.89
CA ALA A 68 16.56 13.99 0.33
C ALA A 68 15.48 12.94 0.68
N ASN A 69 15.04 12.17 -0.32
CA ASN A 69 14.03 11.14 -0.14
C ASN A 69 14.54 9.99 0.76
N ALA A 70 13.85 9.73 1.88
CA ALA A 70 14.23 8.71 2.85
C ALA A 70 14.32 7.29 2.25
N ASN A 71 13.46 6.94 1.30
CA ASN A 71 13.47 5.61 0.66
C ASN A 71 14.75 5.44 -0.17
N VAL A 72 15.15 6.47 -0.93
CA VAL A 72 16.38 6.41 -1.74
C VAL A 72 17.61 6.25 -0.85
N PHE A 73 17.65 6.91 0.32
CA PHE A 73 18.75 6.73 1.27
C PHE A 73 18.77 5.33 1.89
N TYR A 74 17.60 4.77 2.18
CA TYR A 74 17.50 3.40 2.67
C TYR A 74 18.04 2.40 1.63
N GLU A 75 17.60 2.51 0.38
CA GLU A 75 18.08 1.70 -0.75
C GLU A 75 19.59 1.85 -0.97
N LEU A 76 20.10 3.08 -0.88
CA LEU A 76 21.52 3.38 -0.97
C LEU A 76 22.31 2.70 0.16
N GLY A 77 21.77 2.72 1.39
CA GLY A 77 22.36 2.03 2.53
C GLY A 77 22.47 0.53 2.32
N VAL A 78 21.40 -0.10 1.82
CA VAL A 78 21.42 -1.53 1.45
C VAL A 78 22.46 -1.79 0.36
N ARG A 79 22.49 -0.97 -0.70
CA ARG A 79 23.45 -1.09 -1.79
C ARG A 79 24.89 -1.03 -1.29
N HIS A 80 25.23 -0.02 -0.49
CA HIS A 80 26.57 0.12 0.10
C HIS A 80 26.91 -1.05 1.04
N ALA A 81 25.94 -1.69 1.68
CA ALA A 81 26.17 -2.82 2.57
C ALA A 81 26.45 -4.14 1.82
N VAL A 82 26.00 -4.27 0.57
CA VAL A 82 26.12 -5.52 -0.20
C VAL A 82 27.07 -5.42 -1.40
N ARG A 83 27.43 -4.21 -1.82
CA ARG A 83 28.39 -3.96 -2.91
C ARG A 83 29.48 -3.01 -2.47
N CYS A 84 30.71 -3.38 -2.78
CA CYS A 84 31.90 -2.59 -2.47
C CYS A 84 32.11 -1.42 -3.44
N CYS A 85 31.64 -1.53 -4.68
CA CYS A 85 31.83 -0.54 -5.73
C CYS A 85 30.56 -0.38 -6.59
N SER A 86 30.71 0.39 -7.68
CA SER A 86 29.76 0.59 -8.79
C SER A 86 28.42 1.26 -8.42
N THR A 87 28.48 2.18 -7.45
CA THR A 87 27.33 2.99 -7.04
C THR A 87 27.57 4.46 -7.37
N ILE A 88 26.85 4.99 -8.34
CA ILE A 88 26.98 6.38 -8.80
C ILE A 88 25.89 7.23 -8.19
N LEU A 89 26.27 8.32 -7.55
CA LEU A 89 25.35 9.25 -6.92
C LEU A 89 25.15 10.47 -7.81
N ILE A 90 23.90 10.92 -7.97
CA ILE A 90 23.57 12.16 -8.66
C ILE A 90 22.65 13.01 -7.79
N PHE A 91 22.61 14.32 -8.02
CA PHE A 91 21.67 15.22 -7.33
C PHE A 91 21.45 16.52 -8.10
N ALA A 92 20.27 17.12 -7.97
CA ALA A 92 19.99 18.44 -8.51
C ALA A 92 20.63 19.54 -7.65
N GLU A 93 21.46 20.39 -8.24
CA GLU A 93 22.08 21.53 -7.58
C GLU A 93 20.99 22.53 -7.10
N GLY A 94 21.12 23.04 -5.87
CA GLY A 94 20.15 23.99 -5.29
C GLY A 94 18.82 23.37 -4.82
N SER A 95 18.67 22.03 -4.83
CA SER A 95 17.44 21.34 -4.38
C SER A 95 17.38 21.05 -2.88
N GLY A 96 18.45 21.37 -2.14
CA GLY A 96 18.62 21.11 -0.70
C GLY A 96 20.07 20.76 -0.37
N ARG A 97 20.39 20.63 0.93
CA ARG A 97 21.70 20.11 1.37
C ARG A 97 21.61 18.59 1.48
N LEU A 98 22.57 17.88 0.91
CA LEU A 98 22.70 16.43 1.12
C LEU A 98 22.94 16.15 2.63
N PRO A 99 22.37 15.07 3.20
CA PRO A 99 22.65 14.67 4.57
C PRO A 99 24.15 14.52 4.83
N PHE A 100 24.57 14.74 6.08
CA PHE A 100 25.99 14.76 6.45
C PHE A 100 26.72 13.46 6.09
N ASP A 101 26.08 12.30 6.20
CA ASP A 101 26.70 11.00 5.95
C ASP A 101 26.96 10.71 4.46
N VAL A 102 26.24 11.38 3.55
CA VAL A 102 26.38 11.20 2.09
C VAL A 102 27.02 12.42 1.40
N ALA A 103 27.08 13.57 2.06
CA ALA A 103 27.69 14.78 1.52
C ALA A 103 29.19 14.66 1.17
N PRO A 104 30.01 13.84 1.87
CA PRO A 104 31.40 13.58 1.49
C PRO A 104 31.53 12.69 0.25
N LEU A 105 30.47 11.99 -0.15
CA LEU A 105 30.50 11.08 -1.28
C LEU A 105 30.54 11.85 -2.60
N ARG A 106 31.26 11.32 -3.60
CA ARG A 106 31.40 11.96 -4.91
C ARG A 106 30.09 11.84 -5.70
N ALA A 107 29.16 12.75 -5.45
CA ALA A 107 27.92 12.86 -6.22
C ALA A 107 28.08 13.82 -7.40
N ILE A 108 27.49 13.45 -8.55
CA ILE A 108 27.48 14.25 -9.78
C ILE A 108 26.32 15.26 -9.70
N PRO A 109 26.60 16.58 -9.62
CA PRO A 109 25.54 17.58 -9.66
C PRO A 109 24.98 17.72 -11.08
N TYR A 110 23.67 17.92 -11.19
CA TYR A 110 23.03 18.39 -12.41
C TYR A 110 22.22 19.66 -12.14
N ARG A 111 22.19 20.58 -13.11
CA ARG A 111 21.50 21.88 -12.98
C ARG A 111 20.13 21.86 -13.60
N LEU A 112 19.19 22.51 -12.92
CA LEU A 112 17.83 22.69 -13.37
C LEU A 112 17.53 24.17 -13.56
N ASN A 113 16.87 24.51 -14.67
CA ASN A 113 16.35 25.86 -14.91
C ASN A 113 15.13 26.14 -14.03
N ASP A 114 14.59 27.35 -14.15
CA ASP A 114 13.41 27.80 -13.38
C ASP A 114 12.16 26.95 -13.61
N ARG A 115 12.10 26.21 -14.72
CA ARG A 115 10.99 25.30 -15.05
C ARG A 115 11.22 23.87 -14.55
N GLY A 116 12.34 23.60 -13.86
CA GLY A 116 12.69 22.26 -13.37
C GLY A 116 13.23 21.32 -14.45
N VAL A 117 13.70 21.85 -15.58
CA VAL A 117 14.29 21.08 -16.70
C VAL A 117 15.81 21.18 -16.66
N ILE A 118 16.51 20.12 -17.05
CA ILE A 118 17.97 20.05 -17.04
C ILE A 118 18.56 21.06 -18.03
N GLU A 119 19.42 21.97 -17.56
CA GLU A 119 20.02 23.03 -18.39
C GLU A 119 21.11 22.53 -19.33
N ASP A 120 22.01 21.68 -18.82
CA ASP A 120 23.18 21.19 -19.54
C ASP A 120 23.16 19.65 -19.59
N ILE A 121 22.18 19.13 -20.31
CA ILE A 121 21.93 17.69 -20.38
C ILE A 121 23.09 16.95 -21.04
N ILE A 122 23.71 17.54 -22.07
CA ILE A 122 24.80 16.91 -22.83
C ILE A 122 26.01 16.70 -21.92
N THR A 123 26.48 17.75 -21.24
CA THR A 123 27.66 17.65 -20.37
C THR A 123 27.39 16.75 -19.16
N THR A 124 26.20 16.86 -18.57
CA THR A 124 25.81 16.02 -17.43
C THR A 124 25.75 14.55 -17.83
N LYS A 125 25.15 14.24 -18.98
CA LYS A 125 25.08 12.89 -19.54
C LYS A 125 26.47 12.34 -19.80
N SER A 126 27.34 13.08 -20.49
CA SER A 126 28.73 12.64 -20.75
C SER A 126 29.52 12.36 -19.47
N LYS A 127 29.32 13.15 -18.40
CA LYS A 127 29.91 12.87 -17.08
C LYS A 127 29.37 11.58 -16.48
N LEU A 128 28.06 11.36 -16.54
CA LEU A 128 27.43 10.15 -16.03
C LEU A 128 27.89 8.90 -16.80
N VAL A 129 27.93 8.95 -18.14
CA VAL A 129 28.48 7.89 -19.00
C VAL A 129 29.91 7.57 -18.61
N ARG A 130 30.75 8.59 -18.45
CA ARG A 130 32.14 8.40 -18.03
C ARG A 130 32.25 7.69 -16.68
N CYS A 131 31.48 8.12 -15.68
CA CYS A 131 31.46 7.49 -14.36
C CYS A 131 30.96 6.03 -14.42
N LEU A 132 29.93 5.74 -15.23
CA LEU A 132 29.45 4.37 -15.47
C LEU A 132 30.55 3.49 -16.06
N VAL A 133 31.25 3.97 -17.09
CA VAL A 133 32.35 3.22 -17.74
C VAL A 133 33.58 3.07 -16.83
N GLU A 134 33.94 4.10 -16.07
CA GLU A 134 35.08 4.05 -15.13
C GLU A 134 34.77 3.18 -13.91
N SER A 135 33.51 3.12 -13.46
CA SER A 135 33.10 2.28 -12.33
C SER A 135 33.33 0.78 -12.58
N LYS A 136 33.38 0.35 -13.85
CA LYS A 136 33.78 -1.01 -14.25
C LYS A 136 35.22 -1.38 -13.82
N LYS A 137 36.06 -0.37 -13.57
CA LYS A 137 37.50 -0.50 -13.28
C LYS A 137 37.88 0.05 -11.91
N ALA A 138 36.89 0.54 -11.14
CA ALA A 138 37.13 1.41 -9.99
C ALA A 138 37.38 0.65 -8.68
N SER A 139 38.07 1.33 -7.77
CA SER A 139 38.24 0.97 -6.35
C SER A 139 36.93 1.11 -5.57
N THR A 140 36.86 0.46 -4.41
CA THR A 140 35.76 0.54 -3.43
C THR A 140 35.19 1.95 -3.29
N ASP A 141 33.90 2.14 -3.56
CA ASP A 141 33.15 3.40 -3.41
C ASP A 141 32.17 3.38 -2.21
N SER A 142 31.89 2.18 -1.67
CA SER A 142 31.06 2.03 -0.49
C SER A 142 31.80 2.48 0.77
N PRO A 143 31.22 3.39 1.57
CA PRO A 143 31.79 3.80 2.86
C PRO A 143 31.96 2.64 3.84
N ILE A 144 31.08 1.63 3.80
CA ILE A 144 31.15 0.48 4.70
C ILE A 144 32.43 -0.34 4.42
N TYR A 145 32.70 -0.62 3.15
CA TYR A 145 33.90 -1.35 2.74
C TYR A 145 35.18 -0.51 2.84
N GLN A 146 35.09 0.82 2.90
CA GLN A 146 36.22 1.71 3.13
C GLN A 146 36.57 1.87 4.62
N LEU A 147 35.56 1.82 5.50
CA LEU A 147 35.71 2.15 6.92
C LEU A 147 35.77 0.92 7.84
N VAL A 148 35.30 -0.23 7.38
CA VAL A 148 35.24 -1.47 8.17
C VAL A 148 36.22 -2.50 7.61
N ASP A 149 37.31 -2.73 8.34
CA ASP A 149 38.30 -3.75 8.01
C ASP A 149 37.65 -5.15 7.96
N ASN A 150 38.03 -5.96 6.96
CA ASN A 150 37.55 -7.33 6.76
C ASN A 150 36.01 -7.47 6.61
N TYR A 151 35.32 -6.45 6.11
CA TYR A 151 33.89 -6.56 5.81
C TYR A 151 33.63 -7.67 4.76
N PRO A 152 32.68 -8.59 4.99
CA PRO A 152 32.50 -9.76 4.14
C PRO A 152 32.09 -9.36 2.71
N ASN A 153 32.83 -9.84 1.72
CA ASN A 153 32.47 -9.66 0.32
C ASN A 153 31.45 -10.75 -0.09
N VAL A 154 30.42 -10.37 -0.84
CA VAL A 154 29.44 -11.33 -1.39
C VAL A 154 30.08 -11.96 -2.63
N ASP A 155 30.55 -13.21 -2.48
CA ASP A 155 31.24 -13.95 -3.54
C ASP A 155 30.40 -14.13 -4.82
N HIS A 156 31.03 -14.14 -5.99
CA HIS A 156 30.36 -14.28 -7.29
C HIS A 156 29.55 -15.57 -7.40
N GLU A 157 30.02 -16.68 -6.81
CA GLU A 157 29.28 -17.95 -6.77
C GLU A 157 27.96 -17.85 -5.97
N LYS A 158 27.94 -17.00 -4.92
CA LYS A 158 26.71 -16.74 -4.17
C LYS A 158 25.73 -15.94 -5.02
N MET A 159 26.21 -15.05 -5.89
CA MET A 159 25.36 -14.25 -6.77
C MET A 159 24.66 -15.09 -7.84
N ASP A 160 25.32 -16.09 -8.42
CA ASP A 160 24.70 -17.02 -9.39
C ASP A 160 23.61 -17.88 -8.74
N PHE A 161 23.87 -18.38 -7.52
CA PHE A 161 22.87 -19.10 -6.74
C PHE A 161 21.68 -18.21 -6.40
N LEU A 162 21.96 -17.01 -5.91
CA LEU A 162 20.96 -16.01 -5.57
C LEU A 162 20.14 -15.59 -6.82
N SER A 163 20.74 -15.44 -8.01
CA SER A 163 20.03 -15.16 -9.27
C SER A 163 19.09 -16.31 -9.68
N LYS A 164 19.49 -17.57 -9.47
CA LYS A 164 18.60 -18.72 -9.69
C LYS A 164 17.40 -18.71 -8.73
N CYS A 165 17.61 -18.31 -7.47
CA CYS A 165 16.52 -18.14 -6.50
C CYS A 165 15.52 -17.04 -6.89
N VAL A 166 16.00 -15.94 -7.49
CA VAL A 166 15.15 -14.85 -8.01
C VAL A 166 14.26 -15.35 -9.14
N HIS A 167 14.85 -15.99 -10.15
CA HIS A 167 14.10 -16.51 -11.29
C HIS A 167 13.06 -17.55 -10.86
N TYR A 168 13.43 -18.44 -9.95
CA TYR A 168 12.50 -19.40 -9.36
C TYR A 168 11.34 -18.70 -8.63
N SER A 169 11.63 -17.67 -7.82
CA SER A 169 10.59 -16.92 -7.11
C SER A 169 9.64 -16.21 -8.07
N SER A 170 10.18 -15.57 -9.12
CA SER A 170 9.39 -14.87 -10.13
C SER A 170 8.50 -15.81 -10.93
N ASP A 171 8.99 -17.01 -11.29
CA ASP A 171 8.18 -18.03 -11.95
C ASP A 171 6.99 -18.45 -11.09
N ILE A 172 7.23 -18.75 -9.81
CA ILE A 172 6.16 -19.12 -8.89
C ILE A 172 5.16 -17.98 -8.70
N GLU A 173 5.61 -16.74 -8.53
CA GLU A 173 4.71 -15.58 -8.41
C GLU A 173 3.81 -15.40 -9.64
N ASN A 174 4.36 -15.57 -10.85
CA ASN A 174 3.59 -15.52 -12.10
C ASN A 174 2.56 -16.66 -12.17
N ARG A 175 2.94 -17.87 -11.77
CA ARG A 175 2.05 -19.02 -11.74
C ARG A 175 0.93 -18.85 -10.71
N LEU A 176 1.23 -18.29 -9.54
CA LEU A 176 0.24 -17.95 -8.52
C LEU A 176 -0.77 -16.93 -9.05
N SER A 177 -0.29 -15.87 -9.72
CA SER A 177 -1.16 -14.86 -10.33
C SER A 177 -2.04 -15.44 -11.45
N ALA A 178 -1.54 -16.38 -12.24
CA ALA A 178 -2.36 -17.09 -13.22
C ALA A 178 -3.42 -17.98 -12.54
N ALA A 179 -3.01 -18.72 -11.50
CA ALA A 179 -3.86 -19.66 -10.78
C ALA A 179 -5.01 -19.00 -10.01
N THR A 180 -4.92 -17.70 -9.64
CA THR A 180 -6.08 -17.01 -9.03
C THR A 180 -7.30 -16.98 -9.95
N LYS A 181 -7.11 -17.05 -11.27
CA LYS A 181 -8.20 -17.13 -12.25
C LYS A 181 -8.79 -18.53 -12.37
N ASP A 182 -7.98 -19.55 -12.14
CA ASP A 182 -8.35 -20.97 -12.28
C ASP A 182 -8.99 -21.53 -11.00
N GLY A 183 -8.75 -20.88 -9.86
CA GLY A 183 -9.41 -21.16 -8.58
C GLY A 183 -8.53 -21.89 -7.57
N VAL A 184 -9.17 -22.31 -6.47
CA VAL A 184 -8.46 -22.77 -5.26
C VAL A 184 -7.62 -24.04 -5.48
N ASP A 185 -8.09 -24.97 -6.32
CA ASP A 185 -7.37 -26.23 -6.56
C ASP A 185 -6.08 -26.03 -7.36
N ALA A 186 -6.04 -25.03 -8.25
CA ALA A 186 -4.81 -24.65 -8.94
C ALA A 186 -3.77 -24.09 -7.96
N LEU A 187 -4.20 -23.25 -7.01
CA LEU A 187 -3.33 -22.73 -5.96
C LEU A 187 -2.84 -23.83 -5.00
N ARG A 188 -3.69 -24.80 -4.64
CA ARG A 188 -3.29 -25.96 -3.81
C ARG A 188 -2.22 -26.82 -4.50
N SER A 189 -2.33 -27.01 -5.82
CA SER A 189 -1.31 -27.73 -6.59
C SER A 189 0.06 -27.03 -6.52
N ILE A 190 0.06 -25.70 -6.63
CA ILE A 190 1.30 -24.89 -6.48
C ILE A 190 1.79 -24.95 -5.03
N GLU A 191 0.90 -24.89 -4.04
CA GLU A 191 1.25 -25.06 -2.63
C GLU A 191 1.98 -26.39 -2.38
N ASP A 192 1.45 -27.51 -2.87
CA ASP A 192 2.05 -28.83 -2.71
C ASP A 192 3.46 -28.91 -3.34
N GLU A 193 3.65 -28.30 -4.52
CA GLU A 193 4.97 -28.20 -5.16
C GLU A 193 5.94 -27.37 -4.31
N ILE A 194 5.52 -26.20 -3.83
CA ILE A 194 6.36 -25.32 -2.99
C ILE A 194 6.84 -26.07 -1.74
N PHE A 195 5.93 -26.77 -1.04
CA PHE A 195 6.28 -27.51 0.18
C PHE A 195 7.08 -28.80 -0.07
N SER A 196 7.16 -29.28 -1.31
CA SER A 196 8.04 -30.40 -1.66
C SER A 196 9.53 -30.03 -1.66
N ILE A 197 9.84 -28.73 -1.69
CA ILE A 197 11.20 -28.19 -1.74
C ILE A 197 11.68 -27.80 -0.33
N LYS A 198 12.95 -28.09 0.00
CA LYS A 198 13.54 -27.68 1.28
C LYS A 198 13.78 -26.16 1.28
N ASN A 199 13.37 -25.50 2.36
CA ASN A 199 13.52 -24.06 2.62
C ASN A 199 12.76 -23.16 1.62
N VAL A 200 11.45 -23.06 1.82
CA VAL A 200 10.59 -22.15 1.06
C VAL A 200 10.91 -20.70 1.39
N ASP A 201 11.04 -19.88 0.35
CA ASP A 201 11.22 -18.43 0.49
C ASP A 201 9.99 -17.75 1.12
N SER A 202 10.22 -16.80 2.03
CA SER A 202 9.13 -16.10 2.73
C SER A 202 8.29 -15.23 1.80
N GLY A 203 8.87 -14.67 0.75
CA GLY A 203 8.14 -13.90 -0.27
C GLY A 203 7.15 -14.78 -1.04
N ILE A 204 7.55 -16.01 -1.41
CA ILE A 204 6.64 -16.99 -2.04
C ILE A 204 5.48 -17.35 -1.10
N MET A 205 5.75 -17.56 0.20
CA MET A 205 4.70 -17.83 1.18
C MET A 205 3.69 -16.69 1.29
N ILE A 206 4.17 -15.44 1.30
CA ILE A 206 3.31 -14.25 1.32
C ILE A 206 2.52 -14.13 0.03
N ALA A 207 3.15 -14.36 -1.13
CA ALA A 207 2.46 -14.33 -2.42
C ALA A 207 1.32 -15.34 -2.45
N LEU A 208 1.57 -16.61 -2.09
CA LEU A 208 0.53 -17.65 -2.00
C LEU A 208 -0.57 -17.27 -1.01
N PHE A 209 -0.21 -16.74 0.16
CA PHE A 209 -1.15 -16.29 1.18
C PHE A 209 -2.08 -15.17 0.67
N LEU A 210 -1.55 -14.21 -0.09
CA LEU A 210 -2.33 -13.14 -0.71
C LEU A 210 -3.14 -13.63 -1.93
N SER A 211 -2.64 -14.63 -2.68
CA SER A 211 -3.41 -15.28 -3.75
C SER A 211 -4.64 -16.00 -3.21
N TYR A 212 -4.54 -16.71 -2.08
CA TYR A 212 -5.71 -17.28 -1.42
C TYR A 212 -6.71 -16.21 -0.97
N ARG A 213 -6.22 -15.08 -0.45
CA ARG A 213 -7.07 -13.94 -0.07
C ARG A 213 -7.84 -13.37 -1.26
N GLU A 214 -7.20 -13.22 -2.41
CA GLU A 214 -7.80 -12.67 -3.65
C GLU A 214 -9.03 -13.47 -4.07
N ILE A 215 -8.93 -14.80 -4.04
CA ILE A 215 -10.03 -15.70 -4.39
C ILE A 215 -10.95 -16.04 -3.20
N LYS A 216 -10.73 -15.42 -2.04
CA LYS A 216 -11.52 -15.63 -0.80
C LYS A 216 -11.45 -17.07 -0.26
N ALA A 217 -10.33 -17.76 -0.49
CA ALA A 217 -10.01 -19.09 0.04
C ALA A 217 -9.53 -18.99 1.49
N TRP A 218 -10.45 -18.67 2.40
CA TRP A 218 -10.13 -18.35 3.80
C TRP A 218 -9.59 -19.54 4.59
N ASP A 219 -10.11 -20.75 4.34
CA ASP A 219 -9.67 -21.96 5.03
C ASP A 219 -8.22 -22.32 4.68
N GLU A 220 -7.84 -22.19 3.41
CA GLU A 220 -6.47 -22.37 2.91
C GLU A 220 -5.54 -21.32 3.51
N MET A 221 -5.97 -20.07 3.53
CA MET A 221 -5.23 -18.96 4.13
C MET A 221 -4.93 -19.21 5.62
N ILE A 222 -5.92 -19.70 6.38
CA ILE A 222 -5.77 -20.10 7.79
C ILE A 222 -4.85 -21.30 7.96
N SER A 223 -4.95 -22.29 7.06
CA SER A 223 -4.11 -23.49 7.07
C SER A 223 -2.64 -23.15 6.79
N LEU A 224 -2.39 -22.27 5.81
CA LEU A 224 -1.06 -21.88 5.38
C LEU A 224 -0.26 -21.20 6.50
N VAL A 225 -0.90 -20.38 7.34
CA VAL A 225 -0.23 -19.74 8.50
C VAL A 225 0.41 -20.77 9.42
N LYS A 226 -0.19 -21.96 9.58
CA LYS A 226 0.37 -23.06 10.40
C LYS A 226 1.61 -23.70 9.77
N LYS A 227 1.77 -23.56 8.45
CA LYS A 227 2.89 -24.09 7.68
C LYS A 227 4.02 -23.08 7.50
N MET A 228 3.80 -21.80 7.81
CA MET A 228 4.82 -20.76 7.77
C MET A 228 5.87 -20.94 8.87
N SER A 229 7.05 -20.34 8.68
CA SER A 229 8.03 -20.23 9.78
C SER A 229 7.44 -19.41 10.94
N PRO A 230 7.81 -19.69 12.20
CA PRO A 230 7.31 -18.95 13.35
C PRO A 230 7.53 -17.42 13.23
N GLN A 231 8.65 -17.02 12.64
CA GLN A 231 9.01 -15.62 12.44
C GLN A 231 8.09 -14.94 11.42
N LEU A 232 7.81 -15.60 10.29
CA LEU A 232 6.92 -15.08 9.27
C LEU A 232 5.47 -15.03 9.76
N ALA A 233 5.01 -16.12 10.37
CA ALA A 233 3.67 -16.22 10.93
C ALA A 233 3.41 -15.11 11.95
N ALA A 234 4.39 -14.78 12.79
CA ALA A 234 4.25 -13.76 13.83
C ALA A 234 4.27 -12.31 13.31
N THR A 235 4.50 -12.05 12.02
CA THR A 235 4.49 -10.68 11.48
C THR A 235 3.11 -10.04 11.56
N ALA A 236 3.06 -8.72 11.77
CA ALA A 236 1.79 -8.00 11.94
C ALA A 236 0.85 -8.20 10.75
N MET A 237 1.35 -8.02 9.52
CA MET A 237 0.57 -8.21 8.31
C MET A 237 -0.03 -9.62 8.21
N VAL A 238 0.74 -10.68 8.50
CA VAL A 238 0.20 -12.05 8.48
C VAL A 238 -0.87 -12.24 9.55
N GLN A 239 -0.63 -11.76 10.78
CA GLN A 239 -1.60 -11.88 11.88
C GLN A 239 -2.90 -11.08 11.61
N GLU A 240 -2.81 -9.88 11.04
CA GLU A 240 -3.95 -9.06 10.64
C GLU A 240 -4.80 -9.76 9.57
N GLN A 241 -4.15 -10.27 8.53
CA GLN A 241 -4.83 -10.99 7.46
C GLN A 241 -5.36 -12.36 7.91
N TYR A 242 -4.66 -13.04 8.83
CA TYR A 242 -5.12 -14.26 9.47
C TYR A 242 -6.39 -14.02 10.31
N ALA A 243 -6.40 -12.98 11.14
CA ALA A 243 -7.57 -12.57 11.90
C ALA A 243 -8.72 -12.16 10.96
N PHE A 244 -8.43 -11.47 9.87
CA PHE A 244 -9.41 -11.16 8.84
C PHE A 244 -10.04 -12.44 8.27
N ALA A 245 -9.24 -13.43 7.85
CA ALA A 245 -9.74 -14.71 7.34
C ALA A 245 -10.58 -15.47 8.39
N LEU A 246 -10.11 -15.56 9.64
CA LEU A 246 -10.87 -16.14 10.76
C LEU A 246 -12.24 -15.47 10.92
N ASN A 247 -12.26 -14.14 10.86
CA ASN A 247 -13.49 -13.37 10.94
C ASN A 247 -14.43 -13.73 9.77
N ARG A 248 -13.91 -13.82 8.54
CA ARG A 248 -14.72 -14.16 7.34
C ARG A 248 -15.41 -15.52 7.43
N ILE A 249 -14.83 -16.51 8.11
CA ILE A 249 -15.44 -17.84 8.31
C ILE A 249 -16.25 -17.95 9.62
N GLY A 250 -16.52 -16.84 10.30
CA GLY A 250 -17.34 -16.80 11.51
C GLY A 250 -16.60 -17.14 12.81
N LYS A 251 -15.28 -17.35 12.78
CA LYS A 251 -14.45 -17.55 13.97
C LYS A 251 -14.11 -16.21 14.64
N ARG A 252 -15.15 -15.46 15.01
CA ARG A 252 -15.07 -14.09 15.52
C ARG A 252 -14.23 -13.97 16.78
N GLU A 253 -14.40 -14.90 17.72
CA GLU A 253 -13.68 -14.89 18.99
C GLU A 253 -12.18 -15.12 18.78
N GLU A 254 -11.79 -16.11 17.97
CA GLU A 254 -10.39 -16.35 17.61
C GLU A 254 -9.76 -15.12 16.92
N ALA A 255 -10.46 -14.54 15.93
CA ALA A 255 -10.00 -13.33 15.24
C ALA A 255 -9.75 -12.15 16.20
N LYS A 256 -10.69 -11.94 17.12
CA LYS A 256 -10.59 -10.91 18.15
C LYS A 256 -9.38 -11.13 19.06
N TYR A 257 -9.14 -12.37 19.51
CA TYR A 257 -7.98 -12.68 20.36
C TYR A 257 -6.67 -12.36 19.65
N VAL A 258 -6.53 -12.76 18.37
CA VAL A 258 -5.34 -12.45 17.57
C VAL A 258 -5.09 -10.94 17.49
N LEU A 259 -6.12 -10.14 17.21
CA LEU A 259 -5.97 -8.68 17.08
C LEU A 259 -5.66 -7.99 18.41
N ILE A 260 -6.28 -8.42 19.51
CA ILE A 260 -6.00 -7.87 20.85
C ILE A 260 -4.57 -8.21 21.28
N ASP A 261 -4.12 -9.45 21.06
CA ASP A 261 -2.75 -9.87 21.35
C ASP A 261 -1.75 -9.07 20.50
N LEU A 262 -2.05 -8.86 19.21
CA LEU A 262 -1.21 -8.07 18.32
C LEU A 262 -1.06 -6.62 18.81
N ILE A 263 -2.15 -5.98 19.23
CA ILE A 263 -2.13 -4.64 19.83
C ILE A 263 -1.28 -4.63 21.11
N GLY A 264 -1.44 -5.64 21.97
CA GLY A 264 -0.70 -5.75 23.23
C GLY A 264 0.81 -5.92 23.03
N ASN A 265 1.21 -6.69 22.01
CA ASN A 265 2.62 -7.07 21.80
C ASN A 265 3.38 -6.13 20.84
N ARG A 266 2.69 -5.51 19.87
CA ARG A 266 3.33 -4.64 18.86
C ARG A 266 2.90 -3.18 18.91
N GLY A 267 1.94 -2.87 19.79
CA GLY A 267 1.35 -1.55 19.90
C GLY A 267 0.15 -1.35 18.96
N PRO A 268 -0.65 -0.31 19.21
CA PRO A 268 -1.83 -0.02 18.44
C PRO A 268 -1.50 0.54 17.05
N THR A 269 -2.29 0.15 16.04
CA THR A 269 -2.25 0.74 14.70
C THR A 269 -3.68 0.95 14.18
N SER A 270 -3.81 1.83 13.19
CA SER A 270 -5.09 2.12 12.55
C SER A 270 -5.70 0.87 11.91
N GLU A 271 -4.88 0.07 11.19
CA GLU A 271 -5.29 -1.16 10.53
C GLU A 271 -5.77 -2.21 11.55
N THR A 272 -4.97 -2.50 12.59
CA THR A 272 -5.31 -3.54 13.57
C THR A 272 -6.60 -3.19 14.33
N TYR A 273 -6.78 -1.92 14.71
CA TYR A 273 -8.02 -1.46 15.34
C TYR A 273 -9.20 -1.42 14.36
N GLY A 274 -8.98 -1.06 13.10
CA GLY A 274 -9.99 -1.12 12.05
C GLY A 274 -10.52 -2.54 11.84
N LEU A 275 -9.63 -3.53 11.83
CA LEU A 275 -10.00 -4.95 11.79
C LEU A 275 -10.75 -5.39 13.05
N LEU A 276 -10.31 -4.95 14.24
CA LEU A 276 -10.98 -5.27 15.50
C LEU A 276 -12.38 -4.66 15.56
N GLY A 277 -12.53 -3.41 15.10
CA GLY A 277 -13.81 -2.74 14.93
C GLY A 277 -14.72 -3.52 13.99
N ARG A 278 -14.16 -4.07 12.90
CA ARG A 278 -14.92 -4.92 11.98
C ARG A 278 -15.36 -6.23 12.60
N VAL A 279 -14.52 -6.91 13.38
CA VAL A 279 -14.91 -8.12 14.10
C VAL A 279 -16.08 -7.83 15.03
N TYR A 280 -16.01 -6.75 15.82
CA TYR A 280 -17.12 -6.37 16.70
C TYR A 280 -18.38 -5.94 15.95
N LYS A 281 -18.25 -5.26 14.80
CA LYS A 281 -19.38 -4.92 13.94
C LYS A 281 -20.07 -6.17 13.42
N ASP A 282 -19.30 -7.17 12.97
CA ASP A 282 -19.86 -8.43 12.51
C ASP A 282 -20.53 -9.20 13.66
N GLN A 283 -19.95 -9.19 14.89
CA GLN A 283 -20.61 -9.75 16.09
C GLN A 283 -21.91 -9.02 16.46
N TRP A 284 -21.98 -7.71 16.21
CA TRP A 284 -23.20 -6.93 16.35
C TRP A 284 -24.27 -7.37 15.34
N GLU A 285 -23.92 -7.54 14.06
CA GLU A 285 -24.85 -8.05 13.03
C GLU A 285 -25.33 -9.48 13.34
N ASP A 286 -24.43 -10.36 13.79
CA ASP A 286 -24.73 -11.73 14.23
C ASP A 286 -25.73 -11.71 15.40
N ALA A 287 -25.47 -10.90 16.43
CA ALA A 287 -26.34 -10.77 17.60
C ALA A 287 -27.73 -10.20 17.26
N LEU A 288 -27.82 -9.26 16.31
CA LEU A 288 -29.11 -8.76 15.82
C LEU A 288 -29.92 -9.86 15.14
N THR A 289 -29.26 -10.68 14.31
CA THR A 289 -29.90 -11.79 13.59
C THR A 289 -30.40 -12.87 14.55
N MET A 290 -29.68 -13.09 15.66
CA MET A 290 -30.06 -14.01 16.74
C MET A 290 -31.11 -13.41 17.71
N GLY A 291 -31.51 -12.15 17.54
CA GLY A 291 -32.45 -11.47 18.44
C GLY A 291 -31.86 -11.11 19.81
N GLU A 292 -30.55 -11.13 19.97
CA GLU A 292 -29.84 -10.87 21.22
C GLU A 292 -29.57 -9.37 21.43
N ALA A 293 -30.64 -8.58 21.56
CA ALA A 293 -30.57 -7.11 21.55
C ALA A 293 -29.52 -6.51 22.52
N LYS A 294 -29.37 -7.07 23.73
CA LYS A 294 -28.37 -6.58 24.71
C LYS A 294 -26.93 -6.94 24.36
N LYS A 295 -26.68 -8.09 23.74
CA LYS A 295 -25.35 -8.40 23.21
C LYS A 295 -25.03 -7.51 22.02
N ALA A 296 -25.99 -7.31 21.12
CA ALA A 296 -25.86 -6.40 19.99
C ALA A 296 -25.48 -4.98 20.45
N GLU A 297 -26.17 -4.43 21.45
CA GLU A 297 -25.85 -3.11 22.03
C GLU A 297 -24.39 -3.05 22.54
N GLY A 298 -23.94 -4.10 23.23
CA GLY A 298 -22.56 -4.21 23.74
C GLY A 298 -21.51 -4.30 22.63
N TYR A 299 -21.77 -5.10 21.59
CA TYR A 299 -20.86 -5.23 20.45
C TYR A 299 -20.79 -3.95 19.62
N LEU A 300 -21.90 -3.25 19.42
CA LEU A 300 -21.93 -1.96 18.73
C LEU A 300 -21.03 -0.93 19.44
N LYS A 301 -21.13 -0.84 20.77
CA LYS A 301 -20.27 0.05 21.58
C LYS A 301 -18.78 -0.30 21.44
N LYS A 302 -18.45 -1.59 21.44
CA LYS A 302 -17.06 -2.07 21.24
C LYS A 302 -16.54 -1.79 19.83
N ALA A 303 -17.38 -1.96 18.80
CA ALA A 303 -17.04 -1.64 17.42
C ALA A 303 -16.75 -0.16 17.25
N ILE A 304 -17.64 0.72 17.75
CA ILE A 304 -17.43 2.17 17.74
C ILE A 304 -16.12 2.52 18.45
N LYS A 305 -15.89 1.99 19.66
CA LYS A 305 -14.65 2.26 20.40
C LYS A 305 -13.41 1.84 19.61
N ALA A 306 -13.36 0.62 19.09
CA ALA A 306 -12.21 0.13 18.33
C ALA A 306 -11.96 0.97 17.07
N TYR A 307 -12.99 1.33 16.31
CA TYR A 307 -12.82 2.20 15.15
C TYR A 307 -12.35 3.61 15.52
N ARG A 308 -12.85 4.19 16.62
CA ARG A 308 -12.35 5.47 17.14
C ARG A 308 -10.88 5.36 17.55
N ASP A 309 -10.52 4.36 18.34
CA ASP A 309 -9.15 4.14 18.79
C ASP A 309 -8.21 3.97 17.57
N GLY A 310 -8.66 3.27 16.52
CA GLY A 310 -7.92 3.14 15.27
C GLY A 310 -7.72 4.49 14.57
N PHE A 311 -8.78 5.28 14.42
CA PHE A 311 -8.69 6.60 13.83
C PHE A 311 -7.74 7.52 14.61
N GLU A 312 -7.78 7.49 15.94
CA GLU A 312 -6.90 8.29 16.80
C GLU A 312 -5.42 7.90 16.71
N THR A 313 -5.10 6.70 16.23
CA THR A 313 -3.70 6.28 16.02
C THR A 313 -3.10 6.84 14.74
N ASP A 314 -3.91 7.07 13.70
CA ASP A 314 -3.48 7.75 12.48
C ASP A 314 -4.67 8.46 11.79
N TRP A 315 -4.82 9.76 12.02
CA TRP A 315 -5.91 10.56 11.45
C TRP A 315 -5.88 10.67 9.91
N ARG A 316 -4.80 10.20 9.26
CA ARG A 316 -4.69 10.17 7.79
C ARG A 316 -5.41 8.96 7.18
N ASP A 317 -5.65 7.92 7.98
CA ASP A 317 -6.47 6.78 7.57
C ASP A 317 -7.93 7.05 7.91
N PHE A 318 -8.72 7.36 6.89
CA PHE A 318 -10.13 7.68 7.07
C PHE A 318 -11.01 6.45 7.34
N TYR A 319 -10.52 5.21 7.08
CA TYR A 319 -11.36 4.01 7.10
C TYR A 319 -11.96 3.74 8.49
N PRO A 320 -11.20 3.76 9.60
CA PRO A 320 -11.80 3.62 10.92
C PRO A 320 -12.71 4.81 11.26
N GLY A 321 -12.32 6.03 10.85
CA GLY A 321 -13.08 7.25 11.10
C GLY A 321 -14.50 7.20 10.53
N ILE A 322 -14.66 6.88 9.24
CA ILE A 322 -15.98 6.78 8.62
C ILE A 322 -16.83 5.66 9.25
N ASN A 323 -16.24 4.51 9.57
CA ASN A 323 -16.96 3.42 10.21
C ASN A 323 -17.42 3.79 11.62
N ALA A 324 -16.58 4.48 12.41
CA ALA A 324 -16.98 5.00 13.72
C ALA A 324 -18.19 5.94 13.60
N ILE A 325 -18.12 6.93 12.71
CA ILE A 325 -19.20 7.92 12.49
C ILE A 325 -20.49 7.22 12.06
N THR A 326 -20.42 6.30 11.09
CA THR A 326 -21.59 5.56 10.62
C THR A 326 -22.22 4.73 11.73
N LEU A 327 -21.41 4.02 12.54
CA LEU A 327 -21.93 3.23 13.66
C LEU A 327 -22.52 4.11 14.79
N MET A 328 -21.94 5.29 15.04
CA MET A 328 -22.51 6.29 15.93
C MET A 328 -23.86 6.83 15.43
N GLU A 329 -23.99 7.04 14.12
CA GLU A 329 -25.22 7.57 13.50
C GLU A 329 -26.40 6.60 13.55
N ILE A 330 -26.14 5.29 13.43
CA ILE A 330 -27.20 4.28 13.36
C ILE A 330 -27.70 3.81 14.73
N GLN A 331 -27.13 4.34 15.82
CA GLN A 331 -27.69 4.11 17.15
C GLN A 331 -29.10 4.70 17.27
N GLU A 332 -29.93 4.10 18.15
CA GLU A 332 -31.25 4.63 18.48
C GLU A 332 -31.16 6.09 18.99
N HIS A 333 -30.13 6.35 19.79
CA HIS A 333 -29.68 7.69 20.18
C HIS A 333 -28.29 7.92 19.60
N PRO A 334 -28.17 8.64 18.47
CA PRO A 334 -26.89 8.86 17.83
C PRO A 334 -25.88 9.57 18.75
N ASP A 335 -24.64 9.07 18.80
CA ASP A 335 -23.55 9.67 19.59
C ASP A 335 -23.23 11.08 19.06
N GLU A 336 -23.31 12.09 19.91
CA GLU A 336 -23.07 13.49 19.53
C GLU A 336 -21.64 13.76 19.09
N TYR A 337 -20.67 12.97 19.55
CA TYR A 337 -19.27 13.09 19.15
C TYR A 337 -19.07 12.89 17.63
N ARG A 338 -20.00 12.22 16.94
CA ARG A 338 -19.99 12.09 15.48
C ARG A 338 -19.91 13.44 14.77
N LYS A 339 -20.53 14.49 15.34
CA LYS A 339 -20.54 15.85 14.78
C LYS A 339 -19.15 16.49 14.82
N GLU A 340 -18.32 16.12 15.79
CA GLU A 340 -16.93 16.55 15.90
C GLU A 340 -16.02 15.77 14.93
N LEU A 341 -16.26 14.46 14.76
CA LEU A 341 -15.47 13.62 13.86
C LEU A 341 -15.74 13.88 12.37
N ILE A 342 -16.99 14.15 11.97
CA ILE A 342 -17.36 14.40 10.57
C ILE A 342 -16.43 15.40 9.87
N PRO A 343 -16.19 16.63 10.39
CA PRO A 343 -15.31 17.59 9.72
C PRO A 343 -13.85 17.12 9.65
N ILE A 344 -13.36 16.38 10.64
CA ILE A 344 -11.98 15.87 10.68
C ILE A 344 -11.78 14.81 9.60
N VAL A 345 -12.64 13.79 9.57
CA VAL A 345 -12.59 12.72 8.55
C VAL A 345 -12.84 13.30 7.16
N THR A 346 -13.75 14.28 7.04
CA THR A 346 -13.97 15.02 5.78
C THR A 346 -12.70 15.70 5.28
N TYR A 347 -11.96 16.37 6.17
CA TYR A 347 -10.71 17.00 5.78
C TYR A 347 -9.68 15.98 5.27
N THR A 348 -9.51 14.85 5.97
CA THR A 348 -8.62 13.76 5.54
C THR A 348 -8.98 13.25 4.15
N VAL A 349 -10.26 12.95 3.91
CA VAL A 349 -10.75 12.49 2.59
C VAL A 349 -10.51 13.56 1.52
N GLN A 350 -10.76 14.84 1.81
CA GLN A 350 -10.48 15.94 0.87
C GLN A 350 -8.99 16.07 0.53
N ARG A 351 -8.07 15.79 1.47
CA ARG A 351 -6.62 15.77 1.16
C ARG A 351 -6.28 14.65 0.19
N LEU A 352 -6.93 13.49 0.31
CA LEU A 352 -6.73 12.35 -0.59
C LEU A 352 -7.37 12.59 -1.96
N LEU A 353 -8.55 13.19 -2.02
CA LEU A 353 -9.20 13.61 -3.28
C LEU A 353 -8.36 14.64 -4.05
N ALA A 354 -7.59 15.47 -3.35
CA ALA A 354 -6.69 16.44 -3.97
C ALA A 354 -5.39 15.83 -4.52
N THR A 355 -5.17 14.51 -4.36
CA THR A 355 -4.03 13.81 -4.97
C THR A 355 -4.28 13.52 -6.46
N SER A 356 -3.26 13.07 -7.19
CA SER A 356 -3.37 12.85 -8.64
C SER A 356 -4.10 11.56 -9.04
N LYS A 357 -4.35 10.64 -8.10
CA LYS A 357 -4.94 9.31 -8.36
C LYS A 357 -5.81 8.82 -7.18
N PRO A 358 -6.88 9.54 -6.79
CA PRO A 358 -7.84 9.02 -5.81
C PRO A 358 -8.56 7.78 -6.36
N ASP A 359 -8.75 6.78 -5.50
CA ASP A 359 -9.53 5.59 -5.82
C ASP A 359 -11.03 5.81 -5.59
N TYR A 360 -11.86 4.88 -6.08
CA TYR A 360 -13.31 4.96 -5.89
C TYR A 360 -13.71 5.01 -4.40
N TRP A 361 -13.01 4.30 -3.52
CA TRP A 361 -13.31 4.27 -2.08
C TRP A 361 -13.18 5.64 -1.42
N THR A 362 -12.22 6.45 -1.85
CA THR A 362 -12.07 7.84 -1.40
C THR A 362 -13.30 8.66 -1.76
N TYR A 363 -13.81 8.56 -3.00
CA TYR A 363 -15.04 9.24 -3.43
C TYR A 363 -16.28 8.70 -2.71
N ALA A 364 -16.42 7.39 -2.60
CA ALA A 364 -17.53 6.75 -1.92
C ALA A 364 -17.64 7.21 -0.45
N THR A 365 -16.50 7.26 0.24
CA THR A 365 -16.42 7.77 1.61
C THR A 365 -16.82 9.24 1.67
N PHE A 366 -16.43 10.05 0.68
CA PHE A 366 -16.84 11.46 0.63
C PHE A 366 -18.35 11.62 0.49
N ILE A 367 -19.03 10.79 -0.33
CA ILE A 367 -20.50 10.75 -0.40
C ILE A 367 -21.08 10.46 0.98
N GLU A 368 -20.62 9.38 1.64
CA GLU A 368 -21.11 8.98 2.96
C GLU A 368 -20.96 10.12 3.98
N LEU A 369 -19.83 10.83 3.98
CA LEU A 369 -19.59 11.98 4.87
C LEU A 369 -20.52 13.16 4.58
N GLN A 370 -20.76 13.51 3.32
CA GLN A 370 -21.72 14.58 2.99
C GLN A 370 -23.15 14.20 3.38
N VAL A 371 -23.50 12.91 3.22
CA VAL A 371 -24.79 12.37 3.68
C VAL A 371 -24.92 12.46 5.20
N LEU A 372 -23.92 11.99 5.94
CA LEU A 372 -23.86 12.07 7.40
C LEU A 372 -23.94 13.52 7.90
N ALA A 373 -23.30 14.46 7.19
CA ALA A 373 -23.35 15.89 7.49
C ALA A 373 -24.67 16.58 7.10
N GLY A 374 -25.61 15.90 6.42
CA GLY A 374 -26.86 16.49 5.93
C GLY A 374 -26.67 17.49 4.78
N LYS A 375 -25.53 17.43 4.10
CA LYS A 375 -25.12 18.36 3.04
C LYS A 375 -25.61 17.86 1.68
N LYS A 376 -26.91 18.02 1.41
CA LYS A 376 -27.57 17.50 0.20
C LYS A 376 -26.80 17.87 -1.08
N VAL A 377 -26.58 19.15 -1.34
CA VAL A 377 -25.94 19.62 -2.59
C VAL A 377 -24.57 18.98 -2.78
N GLN A 378 -23.73 19.00 -1.75
CA GLN A 378 -22.39 18.42 -1.79
C GLN A 378 -22.41 16.89 -1.93
N ALA A 379 -23.42 16.20 -1.39
CA ALA A 379 -23.58 14.76 -1.56
C ALA A 379 -23.89 14.38 -3.02
N PHE A 380 -24.70 15.17 -3.73
CA PHE A 380 -24.97 14.96 -5.15
C PHE A 380 -23.77 15.30 -6.04
N GLU A 381 -23.01 16.34 -5.71
CA GLU A 381 -21.73 16.66 -6.37
C GLU A 381 -20.73 15.51 -6.19
N ALA A 382 -20.52 15.05 -4.95
CA ALA A 382 -19.65 13.91 -4.63
C ALA A 382 -20.08 12.62 -5.34
N LEU A 383 -21.39 12.37 -5.44
CA LEU A 383 -21.94 11.24 -6.19
C LEU A 383 -21.60 11.33 -7.67
N SER A 384 -21.77 12.52 -8.26
CA SER A 384 -21.47 12.76 -9.66
C SER A 384 -20.01 12.46 -9.94
N ASP A 385 -19.10 12.98 -9.11
CA ASP A 385 -17.66 12.72 -9.21
C ASP A 385 -17.36 11.22 -9.09
N ALA A 386 -17.90 10.54 -8.07
CA ALA A 386 -17.67 9.11 -7.83
C ALA A 386 -18.08 8.23 -9.02
N LEU A 387 -19.19 8.55 -9.67
CA LEU A 387 -19.71 7.80 -10.83
C LEU A 387 -18.88 8.00 -12.10
N THR A 388 -17.99 8.99 -12.15
CA THR A 388 -17.05 9.18 -13.27
C THR A 388 -15.77 8.37 -13.14
N VAL A 389 -15.50 7.79 -11.96
CA VAL A 389 -14.26 7.06 -11.68
C VAL A 389 -14.46 5.56 -11.94
N LYS A 390 -13.40 4.89 -12.41
CA LYS A 390 -13.41 3.43 -12.57
C LYS A 390 -13.72 2.78 -11.21
N SER A 391 -14.75 1.96 -11.21
CA SER A 391 -15.24 1.23 -10.03
C SER A 391 -15.79 -0.13 -10.45
N GLU A 392 -15.85 -1.06 -9.52
CA GLU A 392 -16.46 -2.38 -9.73
C GLU A 392 -17.89 -2.43 -9.17
N SER A 393 -18.72 -3.34 -9.70
CA SER A 393 -20.11 -3.49 -9.24
C SER A 393 -20.21 -3.72 -7.72
N PHE A 394 -19.26 -4.47 -7.14
CA PHE A 394 -19.28 -4.75 -5.71
C PHE A 394 -18.97 -3.51 -4.85
N GLU A 395 -18.18 -2.56 -5.36
CA GLU A 395 -17.82 -1.34 -4.63
C GLU A 395 -19.04 -0.42 -4.51
N LEU A 396 -19.73 -0.18 -5.63
CA LEU A 396 -20.99 0.59 -5.67
C LEU A 396 -22.07 -0.05 -4.78
N MET A 397 -22.21 -1.37 -4.81
CA MET A 397 -23.14 -2.09 -3.94
C MET A 397 -22.78 -1.99 -2.45
N THR A 398 -21.50 -1.89 -2.13
CA THR A 398 -21.02 -1.71 -0.74
C THR A 398 -21.36 -0.31 -0.24
N THR A 399 -21.08 0.73 -1.03
CA THR A 399 -21.47 2.12 -0.72
C THR A 399 -22.98 2.23 -0.54
N LEU A 400 -23.76 1.62 -1.45
CA LEU A 400 -25.22 1.58 -1.34
C LEU A 400 -25.70 0.92 -0.05
N ARG A 401 -25.08 -0.19 0.37
CA ARG A 401 -25.41 -0.86 1.65
C ARG A 401 -25.15 0.08 2.83
N ASN A 402 -24.03 0.79 2.85
CA ASN A 402 -23.70 1.73 3.93
C ASN A 402 -24.69 2.90 4.00
N LEU A 403 -25.00 3.53 2.86
CA LEU A 403 -25.98 4.62 2.80
C LEU A 403 -27.37 4.18 3.25
N ARG A 404 -27.77 2.94 2.93
CA ARG A 404 -29.03 2.35 3.40
C ARG A 404 -29.08 2.11 4.90
N LEU A 405 -27.94 1.79 5.54
CA LEU A 405 -27.90 1.70 7.00
C LEU A 405 -28.23 3.06 7.62
N ILE A 406 -27.63 4.14 7.08
CA ILE A 406 -27.85 5.52 7.54
C ILE A 406 -29.30 5.95 7.27
N SER A 407 -29.80 5.78 6.04
CA SER A 407 -31.14 6.22 5.66
C SER A 407 -32.24 5.46 6.41
N ASN A 408 -32.06 4.15 6.66
CA ASN A 408 -33.00 3.38 7.48
C ASN A 408 -33.03 3.84 8.93
N ALA A 409 -31.87 4.13 9.53
CA ALA A 409 -31.81 4.65 10.91
C ALA A 409 -32.48 6.03 11.03
N ARG A 410 -32.18 6.95 10.09
CA ARG A 410 -32.82 8.27 10.00
C ARG A 410 -34.33 8.17 9.81
N LYS A 411 -34.79 7.26 8.95
CA LYS A 411 -36.23 6.99 8.73
C LYS A 411 -36.93 6.50 9.98
N GLN A 412 -36.30 5.61 10.76
CA GLN A 412 -36.87 5.12 12.03
C GLN A 412 -37.04 6.24 13.06
N ARG A 413 -36.19 7.27 13.01
CA ARG A 413 -36.29 8.48 13.84
C ARG A 413 -37.24 9.55 13.27
N GLY A 414 -37.89 9.29 12.13
CA GLY A 414 -38.83 10.22 11.49
C GLY A 414 -38.18 11.36 10.72
N GLU A 415 -36.88 11.26 10.39
CA GLU A 415 -36.17 12.27 9.60
C GLU A 415 -36.55 12.21 8.11
N ASP A 416 -36.44 13.34 7.40
CA ASP A 416 -36.67 13.38 5.96
C ASP A 416 -35.53 12.68 5.19
N ILE A 417 -35.90 11.60 4.51
CA ILE A 417 -35.00 10.80 3.67
C ILE A 417 -35.29 10.93 2.17
N SER A 418 -36.13 11.89 1.76
CA SER A 418 -36.61 12.06 0.39
C SER A 418 -35.48 12.02 -0.66
N TRP A 419 -34.41 12.76 -0.40
CA TRP A 419 -33.27 12.90 -1.32
C TRP A 419 -32.24 11.76 -1.26
N TYR A 420 -32.30 10.88 -0.26
CA TYR A 420 -31.37 9.75 -0.14
C TYR A 420 -31.67 8.73 -1.23
N ARG A 421 -32.96 8.55 -1.55
CA ARG A 421 -33.42 7.58 -2.55
C ARG A 421 -32.80 7.84 -3.92
N GLU A 422 -32.66 9.11 -4.30
CA GLU A 422 -32.04 9.49 -5.57
C GLU A 422 -30.58 9.04 -5.64
N ILE A 423 -29.81 9.25 -4.56
CA ILE A 423 -28.41 8.80 -4.46
C ILE A 423 -28.34 7.28 -4.48
N GLU A 424 -29.20 6.60 -3.69
CA GLU A 424 -29.27 5.15 -3.63
C GLU A 424 -29.63 4.51 -4.97
N GLU A 425 -30.59 5.10 -5.71
CA GLU A 425 -31.03 4.63 -7.02
C GLU A 425 -29.96 4.83 -8.09
N ALA A 426 -29.23 5.95 -8.06
CA ALA A 426 -28.12 6.20 -8.97
C ALA A 426 -26.99 5.17 -8.78
N LEU A 427 -26.59 4.92 -7.53
CA LEU A 427 -25.59 3.89 -7.20
C LEU A 427 -26.07 2.49 -7.62
N PHE A 428 -27.33 2.14 -7.33
CA PHE A 428 -27.90 0.85 -7.70
C PHE A 428 -27.94 0.63 -9.22
N THR A 429 -28.36 1.66 -9.97
CA THR A 429 -28.45 1.60 -11.43
C THR A 429 -27.06 1.47 -12.06
N SER A 430 -26.09 2.26 -11.58
CA SER A 430 -24.70 2.16 -12.03
C SER A 430 -24.11 0.76 -11.76
N ALA A 431 -24.32 0.23 -10.55
CA ALA A 431 -23.85 -1.09 -10.16
C ALA A 431 -24.45 -2.21 -11.03
N LYS A 432 -25.73 -2.08 -11.40
CA LYS A 432 -26.43 -3.04 -12.26
C LYS A 432 -25.92 -2.99 -13.70
N ASN A 433 -25.69 -1.79 -14.24
CA ASN A 433 -25.16 -1.63 -15.60
C ASN A 433 -23.78 -2.31 -15.74
N LYS A 434 -22.91 -2.18 -14.74
CA LYS A 434 -21.61 -2.87 -14.73
C LYS A 434 -21.71 -4.40 -14.74
N ARG A 435 -22.73 -4.98 -14.10
CA ARG A 435 -22.96 -6.45 -14.18
C ARG A 435 -23.43 -6.91 -15.57
N ILE A 436 -24.11 -6.04 -16.32
CA ILE A 436 -24.65 -6.38 -17.65
C ILE A 436 -23.55 -6.34 -18.71
N TYR A 437 -22.59 -5.41 -18.58
CA TYR A 437 -21.53 -5.21 -19.57
C TYR A 437 -20.22 -5.94 -19.28
N GLY A 438 -20.10 -6.65 -18.15
CA GLY A 438 -18.97 -7.52 -17.84
C GLY A 438 -17.62 -6.80 -17.91
N ASP A 439 -17.35 -5.94 -16.93
CA ASP A 439 -15.96 -5.61 -16.55
C ASP A 439 -15.35 -6.81 -15.80
#